data_AF-M6FGJ4-F1
#
_entry.id   AF-M6FGJ4-F1
#
_cell.length_a   1.000
_cell.length_b   1.000
_cell.length_c   1.000
_cell.angle_alpha   90.00
_cell.angle_beta   90.00
_cell.angle_gamma   90.00
#
_symmetry.space_group_name_H-M   'P 1'
#
loop_
_entity.id
_entity.type
_entity.pdbx_description
1 polymer ?
#
loop_
_entity_poly.entity_id
_entity_poly.type
_entity_poly.pdbx_seq_one_letter_code
_entity_poly.pdbx_strand_id
1 'polypeptide(L)'
;MVLFLIGFLLLNGSIYSQNKEENFHKNKSSSDTASILNRKILKIYEELGIARELLKLERMESIPSGTFVTFLGTYPNRKGIKVSKHSIQEGKNGIEKAESKSILLEFTGTTLSKVITEVKSESMDGSDITLIRLTDETPLDQDVDDILLHSDRNGKEVRYPIQLLADNRERSEFKQEFYIKLLEDFLIQLLRLQEMQSQESAKNKKKLLQTFKDSLQY
;
A
#
# COMPACT_ATOMS: atom_id res chain seq x y z
N MET A 1 72.42 -34.79 -41.20
CA MET A 1 71.68 -35.53 -42.25
C MET A 1 70.32 -35.91 -41.66
N VAL A 2 69.22 -35.28 -42.10
CA VAL A 2 68.28 -35.81 -43.13
C VAL A 2 67.49 -37.01 -42.56
N LEU A 3 66.16 -37.13 -42.57
CA LEU A 3 64.97 -36.34 -42.91
C LEU A 3 63.75 -37.21 -42.48
N PHE A 4 62.60 -36.60 -42.16
CA PHE A 4 61.19 -37.06 -42.39
C PHE A 4 60.72 -38.51 -42.07
N LEU A 5 59.58 -38.65 -41.38
CA LEU A 5 58.27 -38.85 -42.06
C LEU A 5 57.07 -38.65 -41.12
N ILE A 6 55.97 -38.23 -41.76
CA ILE A 6 54.67 -37.78 -41.23
C ILE A 6 53.72 -38.97 -41.01
N GLY A 7 52.84 -38.89 -40.00
CA GLY A 7 51.65 -39.74 -39.85
C GLY A 7 50.57 -39.03 -39.03
N PHE A 8 49.40 -38.83 -39.64
CA PHE A 8 48.28 -37.97 -39.25
C PHE A 8 47.14 -38.79 -38.59
N LEU A 9 46.21 -38.09 -37.91
CA LEU A 9 44.86 -38.51 -37.40
C LEU A 9 44.83 -39.14 -35.99
N LEU A 10 43.94 -38.82 -35.03
CA LEU A 10 42.82 -37.88 -34.85
C LEU A 10 42.39 -37.90 -33.36
N LEU A 11 41.87 -36.76 -32.87
CA LEU A 11 40.79 -36.60 -31.86
C LEU A 11 40.91 -37.25 -30.46
N ASN A 12 41.04 -36.42 -29.42
CA ASN A 12 39.99 -36.23 -28.39
C ASN A 12 40.38 -35.18 -27.33
N GLY A 13 39.42 -34.33 -26.96
CA GLY A 13 39.37 -33.74 -25.62
C GLY A 13 39.87 -32.30 -25.48
N SER A 14 39.11 -31.37 -26.03
CA SER A 14 39.18 -29.92 -25.84
C SER A 14 38.86 -29.47 -24.41
N ILE A 15 39.70 -28.55 -23.92
CA ILE A 15 39.33 -27.29 -23.24
C ILE A 15 38.74 -27.38 -21.83
N TYR A 16 39.62 -27.12 -20.85
CA TYR A 16 39.29 -26.61 -19.53
C TYR A 16 38.89 -25.12 -19.67
N SER A 17 37.59 -24.83 -19.58
CA SER A 17 37.08 -23.45 -19.50
C SER A 17 35.93 -23.34 -18.52
N GLN A 18 36.07 -22.34 -17.63
CA GLN A 18 35.02 -21.58 -16.93
C GLN A 18 33.80 -22.34 -16.40
N ASN A 19 33.86 -22.72 -15.11
CA ASN A 19 32.69 -22.70 -14.25
C ASN A 19 32.67 -21.37 -13.48
N LYS A 20 32.07 -20.35 -14.12
CA LYS A 20 31.67 -19.08 -13.49
C LYS A 20 30.31 -18.62 -14.03
N GLU A 21 29.39 -19.55 -14.25
CA GLU A 21 28.02 -19.26 -14.69
C GLU A 21 27.02 -20.06 -13.84
N GLU A 22 26.80 -19.67 -12.58
CA GLU A 22 25.65 -20.20 -11.83
C GLU A 22 24.94 -19.18 -10.91
N ASN A 23 25.34 -17.91 -10.88
CA ASN A 23 24.71 -16.89 -10.01
C ASN A 23 24.19 -15.63 -10.72
N PHE A 24 24.28 -15.52 -12.05
CA PHE A 24 23.85 -14.30 -12.77
C PHE A 24 22.35 -14.30 -13.14
N HIS A 25 21.72 -15.46 -13.33
CA HIS A 25 20.31 -15.53 -13.75
C HIS A 25 19.30 -15.42 -12.61
N LYS A 26 19.70 -15.73 -11.37
CA LYS A 26 18.81 -15.68 -10.19
C LYS A 26 18.62 -14.26 -9.64
N ASN A 27 19.62 -13.40 -9.79
CA ASN A 27 19.58 -12.01 -9.32
C ASN A 27 18.91 -11.06 -10.32
N LYS A 28 18.86 -11.42 -11.60
CA LYS A 28 18.19 -10.60 -12.63
C LYS A 28 16.67 -10.67 -12.50
N SER A 29 16.11 -11.85 -12.23
CA SER A 29 14.65 -12.04 -12.08
C SER A 29 14.09 -11.40 -10.80
N SER A 30 14.85 -11.38 -9.70
CA SER A 30 14.45 -10.70 -8.46
C SER A 30 14.48 -9.18 -8.61
N SER A 31 15.46 -8.64 -9.34
CA SER A 31 15.54 -7.21 -9.70
C SER A 31 14.37 -6.77 -10.58
N ASP A 32 14.01 -7.56 -11.59
CA ASP A 32 12.88 -7.24 -12.47
C ASP A 32 11.55 -7.28 -11.69
N THR A 33 11.37 -8.26 -10.80
CA THR A 33 10.18 -8.37 -9.94
C THR A 33 10.07 -7.18 -8.99
N ALA A 34 11.15 -6.82 -8.29
CA ALA A 34 11.17 -5.65 -7.40
C ALA A 34 10.79 -4.35 -8.15
N SER A 35 11.29 -4.19 -9.38
CA SER A 35 10.95 -3.02 -10.22
C SER A 35 9.45 -2.96 -10.59
N ILE A 36 8.81 -4.10 -10.84
CA ILE A 36 7.39 -4.19 -11.14
C ILE A 36 6.56 -3.84 -9.90
N LEU A 37 6.95 -4.37 -8.73
CA LEU A 37 6.27 -4.11 -7.46
C LEU A 37 6.36 -2.62 -7.08
N ASN A 38 7.53 -1.99 -7.26
CA ASN A 38 7.71 -0.56 -7.01
C ASN A 38 6.80 0.27 -7.91
N ARG A 39 6.76 -0.02 -9.22
CA ARG A 39 5.84 0.66 -10.15
C ARG A 39 4.37 0.49 -9.75
N LYS A 40 3.99 -0.69 -9.25
CA LYS A 40 2.63 -0.94 -8.77
C LYS A 40 2.30 -0.10 -7.55
N ILE A 41 3.22 0.01 -6.59
CA ILE A 41 3.06 0.86 -5.40
C ILE A 41 2.90 2.33 -5.81
N LEU A 42 3.79 2.84 -6.67
CA LEU A 42 3.70 4.22 -7.18
C LEU A 42 2.37 4.51 -7.86
N LYS A 43 1.90 3.59 -8.71
CA LYS A 43 0.58 3.72 -9.34
C LYS A 43 -0.55 3.79 -8.31
N ILE A 44 -0.52 2.96 -7.27
CA ILE A 44 -1.54 3.02 -6.21
C ILE A 44 -1.45 4.35 -5.45
N TYR A 45 -0.26 4.86 -5.16
CA TYR A 45 -0.09 6.18 -4.53
C TYR A 45 -0.66 7.33 -5.37
N GLU A 46 -0.48 7.30 -6.70
CA GLU A 46 -1.13 8.24 -7.62
C GLU A 46 -2.65 8.15 -7.51
N GLU A 47 -3.21 6.94 -7.51
CA GLU A 47 -4.65 6.69 -7.40
C GLU A 47 -5.23 7.09 -6.03
N LEU A 48 -4.48 6.92 -4.94
CA LEU A 48 -4.84 7.40 -3.60
C LEU A 48 -4.95 8.93 -3.54
N GLY A 49 -4.37 9.65 -4.50
CA GLY A 49 -4.56 11.08 -4.69
C GLY A 49 -6.02 11.51 -4.79
N ILE A 50 -6.93 10.61 -5.18
CA ILE A 50 -8.37 10.86 -5.26
C ILE A 50 -9.00 11.27 -3.91
N ALA A 51 -8.40 10.84 -2.79
CA ALA A 51 -8.84 11.20 -1.45
C ALA A 51 -8.78 12.72 -1.20
N ARG A 52 -7.99 13.45 -1.99
CA ARG A 52 -7.97 14.92 -2.00
C ARG A 52 -9.36 15.53 -2.17
N GLU A 53 -10.20 14.95 -3.03
CA GLU A 53 -11.53 15.48 -3.31
C GLU A 53 -12.42 15.44 -2.06
N LEU A 54 -12.19 14.49 -1.17
CA LEU A 54 -12.89 14.38 0.12
C LEU A 54 -12.54 15.50 1.09
N LEU A 55 -11.35 16.12 0.95
CA LEU A 55 -10.94 17.26 1.79
C LEU A 55 -11.78 18.52 1.54
N LYS A 56 -12.37 18.63 0.34
CA LYS A 56 -13.22 19.76 -0.07
C LYS A 56 -14.62 19.72 0.52
N LEU A 57 -15.01 18.60 1.13
CA LEU A 57 -16.32 18.43 1.71
C LEU A 57 -16.35 19.04 3.10
N GLU A 58 -17.28 19.96 3.39
CA GLU A 58 -17.42 20.51 4.74
C GLU A 58 -17.69 19.40 5.77
N ARG A 59 -18.52 18.43 5.38
CA ARG A 59 -18.84 17.22 6.16
C ARG A 59 -19.03 16.02 5.23
N MET A 60 -18.81 14.81 5.76
CA MET A 60 -19.19 13.57 5.10
C MET A 60 -20.68 13.29 5.37
N GLU A 61 -21.48 13.14 4.33
CA GLU A 61 -22.94 12.91 4.46
C GLU A 61 -23.26 11.44 4.76
N SER A 62 -22.47 10.51 4.23
CA SER A 62 -22.65 9.08 4.41
C SER A 62 -21.31 8.35 4.51
N ILE A 63 -21.20 7.35 5.38
CA ILE A 63 -19.96 6.58 5.60
C ILE A 63 -20.33 5.09 5.69
N PRO A 64 -19.52 4.17 5.13
CA PRO A 64 -19.73 2.73 5.31
C PRO A 64 -19.74 2.32 6.79
N SER A 65 -20.48 1.26 7.12
CA SER A 65 -20.50 0.71 8.47
C SER A 65 -19.10 0.25 8.90
N GLY A 66 -18.76 0.50 10.18
CA GLY A 66 -17.45 0.17 10.74
C GLY A 66 -16.30 1.05 10.25
N THR A 67 -16.58 2.06 9.42
CA THR A 67 -15.60 3.01 8.92
C THR A 67 -15.70 4.33 9.67
N PHE A 68 -14.55 4.89 10.06
CA PHE A 68 -14.42 6.20 10.68
C PHE A 68 -13.49 7.07 9.83
N VAL A 69 -13.90 8.32 9.61
CA VAL A 69 -13.13 9.29 8.84
C VAL A 69 -12.80 10.46 9.76
N THR A 70 -11.53 10.82 9.80
CA THR A 70 -11.04 12.00 10.52
C THR A 70 -10.21 12.84 9.56
N PHE A 71 -10.25 14.16 9.72
CA PHE A 71 -9.50 15.08 8.88
C PHE A 71 -8.33 15.67 9.68
N LEU A 72 -7.20 15.85 9.01
CA LEU A 72 -6.10 16.65 9.54
C LEU A 72 -6.33 18.11 9.17
N GLY A 73 -6.52 18.94 10.19
CA GLY A 73 -6.87 20.35 10.04
C GLY A 73 -8.38 20.59 9.95
N THR A 74 -8.76 21.85 9.78
CA THR A 74 -10.15 22.30 9.77
C THR A 74 -10.59 22.71 8.37
N TYR A 75 -11.88 22.55 8.05
CA TYR A 75 -12.40 23.04 6.78
C TYR A 75 -12.28 24.58 6.71
N PRO A 76 -11.89 25.18 5.57
CA PRO A 76 -11.52 24.55 4.29
C PRO A 76 -10.03 24.15 4.17
N ASN A 77 -9.21 24.44 5.17
CA ASN A 77 -7.75 24.27 5.18
C ASN A 77 -7.30 22.88 5.69
N ARG A 78 -7.97 21.82 5.25
CA ARG A 78 -7.59 20.44 5.59
C ARG A 78 -6.36 20.03 4.81
N LYS A 79 -5.41 19.39 5.48
CA LYS A 79 -4.15 18.91 4.89
C LYS A 79 -4.13 17.41 4.72
N GLY A 80 -5.09 16.67 5.29
CA GLY A 80 -5.10 15.23 5.18
C GLY A 80 -6.39 14.60 5.67
N ILE A 81 -6.48 13.29 5.46
CA ILE A 81 -7.62 12.46 5.81
C ILE A 81 -7.11 11.12 6.33
N LYS A 82 -7.62 10.70 7.49
CA LYS A 82 -7.43 9.36 8.04
C LYS A 82 -8.74 8.58 7.96
N VAL A 83 -8.70 7.45 7.27
CA VAL A 83 -9.79 6.49 7.17
C VAL A 83 -9.42 5.28 8.00
N SER A 84 -10.29 4.87 8.93
CA SER A 84 -10.09 3.71 9.80
C SER A 84 -11.28 2.75 9.63
N LYS A 85 -11.02 1.45 9.59
CA LYS A 85 -12.01 0.40 9.53
C LYS A 85 -11.79 -0.56 10.67
N HIS A 86 -12.85 -0.81 11.44
CA HIS A 86 -12.83 -1.76 12.55
C HIS A 86 -13.56 -3.04 12.15
N SER A 87 -12.98 -4.16 12.54
CA SER A 87 -13.55 -5.49 12.39
C SER A 87 -13.49 -6.19 13.74
N ILE A 88 -14.57 -6.88 14.08
CA ILE A 88 -14.68 -7.68 15.30
C ILE A 88 -14.94 -9.11 14.86
N GLN A 89 -14.13 -10.03 15.36
CA GLN A 89 -14.34 -11.46 15.22
C GLN A 89 -15.03 -11.96 16.48
N GLU A 90 -16.24 -12.49 16.31
CA GLU A 90 -17.03 -13.08 17.38
C GLU A 90 -16.83 -14.59 17.43
N GLY A 91 -16.77 -15.12 18.64
CA GLY A 91 -16.75 -16.54 18.95
C GLY A 91 -17.92 -16.95 19.83
N LYS A 92 -17.83 -18.17 20.38
CA LYS A 92 -18.93 -18.77 21.16
C LYS A 92 -19.29 -17.99 22.42
N ASN A 93 -18.34 -17.24 22.98
CA ASN A 93 -18.49 -16.53 24.27
C ASN A 93 -18.44 -15.00 24.11
N GLY A 94 -18.63 -14.47 22.89
CA GLY A 94 -18.55 -13.04 22.60
C GLY A 94 -17.38 -12.68 21.69
N ILE A 95 -16.84 -11.48 21.82
CA ILE A 95 -15.73 -10.98 20.99
C ILE A 95 -14.47 -11.82 21.28
N GLU A 96 -13.85 -12.41 20.27
CA GLU A 96 -12.57 -13.11 20.41
C GLU A 96 -11.40 -12.22 20.03
N LYS A 97 -11.55 -11.44 18.95
CA LYS A 97 -10.49 -10.59 18.41
C LYS A 97 -11.06 -9.32 17.81
N ALA A 98 -10.37 -8.20 18.03
CA ALA A 98 -10.64 -6.94 17.37
C ALA A 98 -9.46 -6.59 16.44
N GLU A 99 -9.78 -6.08 15.25
CA GLU A 99 -8.81 -5.59 14.29
C GLU A 99 -9.21 -4.19 13.81
N SER A 100 -8.23 -3.30 13.71
CA SER A 100 -8.38 -1.95 13.19
C SER A 100 -7.34 -1.73 12.11
N LYS A 101 -7.78 -1.40 10.90
CA LYS A 101 -6.91 -0.96 9.82
C LYS A 101 -7.14 0.52 9.57
N SER A 102 -6.09 1.31 9.41
CA SER A 102 -6.25 2.70 8.98
C SER A 102 -5.21 3.14 7.97
N ILE A 103 -5.59 4.11 7.13
CA ILE A 103 -4.70 4.87 6.26
C ILE A 103 -4.84 6.35 6.57
N LEU A 104 -3.73 7.03 6.73
CA LEU A 104 -3.63 8.48 6.77
C LEU A 104 -2.92 8.95 5.49
N LEU A 105 -3.56 9.89 4.81
CA LEU A 105 -3.04 10.54 3.62
C LEU A 105 -2.87 12.03 3.93
N GLU A 106 -1.65 12.55 3.81
CA GLU A 106 -1.37 13.99 3.90
C GLU A 106 -1.00 14.55 2.54
N PHE A 107 -1.40 15.80 2.30
CA PHE A 107 -1.22 16.49 1.04
C PHE A 107 -0.50 17.82 1.24
N THR A 108 0.48 18.08 0.39
CA THR A 108 1.12 19.39 0.23
C THR A 108 0.68 19.98 -1.10
N GLY A 109 -0.07 21.08 -1.07
CA GLY A 109 -0.67 21.62 -2.30
C GLY A 109 -1.63 20.59 -2.88
N THR A 110 -1.41 20.14 -4.12
CA THR A 110 -2.14 19.05 -4.82
C THR A 110 -1.56 17.66 -4.65
N THR A 111 -0.36 17.56 -4.08
CA THR A 111 0.47 16.37 -4.15
C THR A 111 0.35 15.58 -2.85
N LEU A 112 0.19 14.25 -2.98
CA LEU A 112 0.27 13.34 -1.84
C LEU A 112 1.69 13.39 -1.29
N SER A 113 1.85 13.81 -0.04
CA SER A 113 3.16 14.06 0.58
C SER A 113 3.48 13.12 1.73
N LYS A 114 2.52 12.34 2.20
CA LYS A 114 2.75 11.33 3.24
C LYS A 114 1.68 10.26 3.22
N VAL A 115 2.09 9.01 3.39
CA VAL A 115 1.19 7.87 3.61
C VAL A 115 1.57 7.18 4.91
N ILE A 116 0.61 7.02 5.81
CA ILE A 116 0.76 6.13 6.96
C ILE A 116 -0.32 5.07 6.88
N THR A 117 0.06 3.80 6.81
CA THR A 117 -0.87 2.68 7.01
C THR A 117 -0.63 2.04 8.36
N GLU A 118 -1.70 1.56 8.98
CA GLU A 118 -1.65 0.94 10.29
C GLU A 118 -2.60 -0.24 10.36
N VAL A 119 -2.13 -1.36 10.89
CA VAL A 119 -2.92 -2.54 11.23
C VAL A 119 -2.68 -2.83 12.71
N LYS A 120 -3.71 -2.65 13.53
CA LYS A 120 -3.72 -3.04 14.94
C LYS A 120 -4.63 -4.25 15.11
N SER A 121 -4.17 -5.29 15.79
CA SER A 121 -5.05 -6.39 16.22
C SER A 121 -4.84 -6.74 17.68
N GLU A 122 -5.92 -7.13 18.35
CA GLU A 122 -5.97 -7.31 19.79
C GLU A 122 -6.92 -8.46 20.13
N SER A 123 -6.43 -9.46 20.84
CA SER A 123 -7.26 -10.52 21.43
C SER A 123 -8.07 -9.96 22.60
N MET A 124 -9.26 -10.53 22.84
CA MET A 124 -10.17 -10.07 23.91
C MET A 124 -9.53 -10.07 25.31
N ASP A 125 -8.66 -11.05 25.57
CA ASP A 125 -7.96 -11.20 26.85
C ASP A 125 -6.71 -10.29 26.97
N GLY A 126 -6.42 -9.49 25.95
CA GLY A 126 -5.25 -8.62 25.90
C GLY A 126 -3.92 -9.36 25.78
N SER A 127 -3.92 -10.68 25.56
CA SER A 127 -2.70 -11.51 25.55
C SER A 127 -1.85 -11.33 24.28
N ASP A 128 -2.48 -10.97 23.16
CA ASP A 128 -1.83 -10.73 21.87
C ASP A 128 -2.33 -9.41 21.30
N ILE A 129 -1.50 -8.38 21.46
CA ILE A 129 -1.66 -7.06 20.87
C ILE A 129 -0.54 -6.91 19.85
N THR A 130 -0.92 -6.66 18.60
CA THR A 130 0.00 -6.41 17.50
C THR A 130 -0.33 -5.09 16.83
N LEU A 131 0.70 -4.35 16.46
CA LEU A 131 0.64 -3.12 15.71
C LEU A 131 1.68 -3.18 14.61
N ILE A 132 1.25 -3.02 13.37
CA ILE A 132 2.12 -2.83 12.22
C ILE A 132 1.78 -1.48 11.63
N ARG A 133 2.74 -0.55 11.61
CA ARG A 133 2.61 0.76 10.98
C ARG A 133 3.69 0.93 9.92
N LEU A 134 3.27 1.32 8.73
CA LEU A 134 4.16 1.68 7.62
C LEU A 134 4.03 3.18 7.39
N THR A 135 5.17 3.87 7.35
CA THR A 135 5.23 5.31 7.09
C THR A 135 6.10 5.55 5.86
N ASP A 136 5.52 6.19 4.86
CA ASP A 136 6.20 6.69 3.68
C ASP A 136 6.06 8.22 3.68
N GLU A 137 7.19 8.92 3.79
CA GLU A 137 7.25 10.38 3.85
C GLU A 137 7.41 11.00 2.45
N THR A 138 7.64 10.19 1.41
CA THR A 138 7.90 10.62 0.04
C THR A 138 7.25 9.67 -1.01
N PRO A 139 5.93 9.41 -0.91
CA PRO A 139 5.26 8.32 -1.65
C PRO A 139 5.22 8.49 -3.19
N LEU A 140 5.68 9.61 -3.74
CA LEU A 140 5.69 9.86 -5.19
C LEU A 140 7.10 10.03 -5.76
N ASP A 141 8.13 9.74 -4.96
CA ASP A 141 9.49 9.65 -5.46
C ASP A 141 9.74 8.27 -6.13
N GLN A 142 11.00 7.97 -6.49
CA GLN A 142 11.33 6.69 -7.12
C GLN A 142 11.79 5.63 -6.10
N ASP A 143 12.02 6.02 -4.85
CA ASP A 143 12.63 5.18 -3.82
C ASP A 143 11.57 4.62 -2.86
N VAL A 144 10.94 3.52 -3.29
CA VAL A 144 9.90 2.84 -2.50
C VAL A 144 10.49 2.04 -1.32
N ASP A 145 11.82 1.87 -1.23
CA ASP A 145 12.46 1.04 -0.19
C ASP A 145 12.76 1.82 1.12
N ASP A 146 12.49 3.13 1.13
CA ASP A 146 12.65 4.01 2.29
C ASP A 146 11.49 3.90 3.31
N ILE A 147 10.43 3.16 2.96
CA ILE A 147 9.25 2.93 3.81
C ILE A 147 9.69 2.46 5.19
N LEU A 148 9.24 3.17 6.22
CA LEU A 148 9.59 2.90 7.60
C LEU A 148 8.57 1.96 8.22
N LEU A 149 9.00 0.73 8.49
CA LEU A 149 8.23 -0.25 9.25
C LEU A 149 8.41 0.02 10.74
N HIS A 150 7.28 0.12 11.44
CA HIS A 150 7.19 0.04 12.89
C HIS A 150 6.31 -1.15 13.23
N SER A 151 6.85 -2.11 13.98
CA SER A 151 6.14 -3.27 14.48
C SER A 151 6.20 -3.27 16.01
N ASP A 152 5.07 -3.44 16.66
CA ASP A 152 4.98 -3.67 18.10
C ASP A 152 4.16 -4.94 18.33
N ARG A 153 4.71 -5.86 19.12
CA ARG A 153 3.99 -7.02 19.63
C ARG A 153 4.15 -7.08 21.14
N ASN A 154 3.05 -6.89 21.86
CA ASN A 154 3.01 -6.92 23.33
C ASN A 154 4.07 -6.01 23.99
N GLY A 155 4.27 -4.81 23.46
CA GLY A 155 5.23 -3.81 23.95
C GLY A 155 6.67 -4.02 23.48
N LYS A 156 6.92 -4.99 22.60
CA LYS A 156 8.22 -5.21 21.97
C LYS A 156 8.26 -4.49 20.64
N GLU A 157 8.71 -3.24 20.69
CA GLU A 157 8.79 -2.37 19.53
C GLU A 157 10.06 -2.61 18.70
N VAL A 158 9.90 -2.61 17.38
CA VAL A 158 10.97 -2.67 16.40
C VAL A 158 10.66 -1.67 15.29
N ARG A 159 11.66 -0.88 14.90
CA ARG A 159 11.53 0.11 13.83
C ARG A 159 12.73 0.07 12.89
N TYR A 160 12.47 -0.12 11.61
CA TYR A 160 13.50 -0.10 10.57
C TYR A 160 12.89 0.22 9.19
N PRO A 161 13.65 0.88 8.30
CA PRO A 161 13.23 1.04 6.91
C PRO A 161 13.31 -0.32 6.19
N ILE A 162 12.39 -0.60 5.26
CA ILE A 162 12.27 -1.92 4.62
C ILE A 162 13.51 -2.30 3.79
N GLN A 163 14.32 -1.32 3.37
CA GLN A 163 15.65 -1.56 2.79
C GLN A 163 16.57 -2.45 3.66
N LEU A 164 16.35 -2.49 5.00
CA LEU A 164 17.14 -3.32 5.92
C LEU A 164 16.66 -4.79 6.00
N LEU A 165 15.58 -5.17 5.31
CA LEU A 165 15.24 -6.58 5.12
C LEU A 165 16.38 -7.28 4.36
N ALA A 166 16.77 -8.46 4.82
CA ALA A 166 18.08 -9.05 4.53
C ALA A 166 18.26 -9.46 3.07
N ASP A 167 17.17 -9.77 2.36
CA ASP A 167 17.16 -10.19 0.96
C ASP A 167 16.17 -9.37 0.12
N ASN A 168 16.53 -9.11 -1.14
CA ASN A 168 15.63 -8.60 -2.19
C ASN A 168 14.35 -9.44 -2.30
N ARG A 169 14.47 -10.75 -2.11
CA ARG A 169 13.31 -11.65 -2.09
C ARG A 169 12.35 -11.32 -0.96
N GLU A 170 12.86 -11.16 0.25
CA GLU A 170 12.05 -10.84 1.45
C GLU A 170 11.36 -9.48 1.29
N ARG A 171 12.07 -8.47 0.74
CA ARG A 171 11.47 -7.18 0.38
C ARG A 171 10.35 -7.32 -0.64
N SER A 172 10.57 -8.11 -1.70
CA SER A 172 9.58 -8.32 -2.76
C SER A 172 8.35 -9.05 -2.22
N GLU A 173 8.55 -10.06 -1.38
CA GLU A 173 7.49 -10.81 -0.72
C GLU A 173 6.69 -9.91 0.24
N PHE A 174 7.35 -9.10 1.05
CA PHE A 174 6.70 -8.09 1.88
C PHE A 174 5.82 -7.13 1.06
N LYS A 175 6.38 -6.57 -0.02
CA LYS A 175 5.64 -5.64 -0.90
C LYS A 175 4.43 -6.32 -1.53
N GLN A 176 4.62 -7.52 -2.08
CA GLN A 176 3.59 -8.25 -2.81
C GLN A 176 2.49 -8.81 -1.89
N GLU A 177 2.88 -9.49 -0.82
CA GLU A 177 1.96 -10.28 0.01
C GLU A 177 1.27 -9.45 1.09
N PHE A 178 1.88 -8.33 1.49
CA PHE A 178 1.34 -7.46 2.53
C PHE A 178 1.04 -6.06 2.01
N TYR A 179 2.06 -5.30 1.60
CA TYR A 179 1.90 -3.85 1.46
C TYR A 179 0.95 -3.46 0.32
N ILE A 180 1.13 -4.03 -0.87
CA ILE A 180 0.29 -3.75 -2.03
C ILE A 180 -1.17 -4.10 -1.75
N LYS A 181 -1.43 -5.27 -1.13
CA LYS A 181 -2.80 -5.68 -0.79
C LYS A 181 -3.45 -4.73 0.21
N LEU A 182 -2.67 -4.23 1.17
CA LEU A 182 -3.13 -3.25 2.15
C LEU A 182 -3.49 -1.92 1.47
N LEU A 183 -2.64 -1.43 0.57
CA LEU A 183 -2.91 -0.21 -0.20
C LEU A 183 -4.14 -0.37 -1.11
N GLU A 184 -4.28 -1.51 -1.79
CA GLU A 184 -5.44 -1.81 -2.65
C GLU A 184 -6.75 -1.84 -1.86
N ASP A 185 -6.79 -2.45 -0.67
CA ASP A 185 -7.97 -2.44 0.21
C ASP A 185 -8.37 -1.00 0.58
N PHE A 186 -7.40 -0.15 0.95
CA PHE A 186 -7.68 1.25 1.25
C PHE A 186 -8.11 2.07 0.05
N LEU A 187 -7.52 1.83 -1.12
CA LEU A 187 -7.94 2.49 -2.35
C LEU A 187 -9.41 2.18 -2.66
N ILE A 188 -9.82 0.92 -2.56
CA ILE A 188 -11.22 0.51 -2.74
C ILE A 188 -12.13 1.23 -1.73
N GLN A 189 -11.71 1.31 -0.46
CA GLN A 189 -12.47 2.01 0.58
C GLN A 189 -12.63 3.51 0.28
N LEU A 190 -11.58 4.17 -0.21
CA LEU A 190 -11.60 5.58 -0.58
C LEU A 190 -12.50 5.84 -1.80
N LEU A 191 -12.41 4.99 -2.83
CA LEU A 191 -13.30 5.03 -3.99
C LEU A 191 -14.76 4.89 -3.57
N ARG A 192 -15.05 3.96 -2.65
CA ARG A 192 -16.41 3.77 -2.13
C ARG A 192 -16.90 4.97 -1.35
N LEU A 193 -16.04 5.57 -0.51
CA LEU A 193 -16.38 6.80 0.21
C LEU A 193 -16.76 7.92 -0.76
N GLN A 194 -15.93 8.15 -1.78
CA GLN A 194 -16.18 9.19 -2.78
C GLN A 194 -17.47 8.93 -3.57
N GLU A 195 -17.73 7.68 -3.96
CA GLU A 195 -18.97 7.29 -4.62
C GLU A 195 -20.20 7.65 -3.77
N MET A 196 -20.17 7.31 -2.47
CA MET A 196 -21.27 7.62 -1.55
C MET A 196 -21.49 9.14 -1.40
N GLN A 197 -20.42 9.94 -1.34
CA GLN A 197 -20.55 11.40 -1.30
C GLN A 197 -21.15 11.96 -2.60
N SER A 198 -20.74 11.43 -3.74
CA SER A 198 -21.25 11.84 -5.05
C SER A 198 -22.74 11.54 -5.19
N GLN A 199 -23.18 10.36 -4.76
CA GLN A 199 -24.59 9.95 -4.77
C GLN A 199 -25.46 10.85 -3.89
N GLU A 200 -25.01 11.17 -2.67
CA GLU A 200 -25.76 12.08 -1.78
C GLU A 200 -25.80 13.51 -2.32
N SER A 201 -24.69 14.01 -2.87
CA SER A 201 -24.67 15.32 -3.54
C SER A 201 -25.68 15.39 -4.69
N ALA A 202 -25.76 14.34 -5.51
CA ALA A 202 -26.71 14.27 -6.63
C ALA A 202 -28.18 14.22 -6.16
N LYS A 203 -28.49 13.45 -5.10
CA LYS A 203 -29.82 13.41 -4.49
C LYS A 203 -30.24 14.78 -3.96
N ASN A 204 -29.34 15.47 -3.25
CA ASN A 204 -29.61 16.80 -2.70
C ASN A 204 -29.86 17.84 -3.80
N LYS A 205 -29.05 17.82 -4.87
CA LYS A 205 -29.27 18.68 -6.05
C LYS A 205 -30.62 18.43 -6.71
N LYS A 206 -31.01 17.16 -6.89
CA LYS A 206 -32.31 16.79 -7.47
C LYS A 206 -33.48 17.30 -6.60
N LYS A 207 -33.39 17.14 -5.28
CA LYS A 207 -34.41 17.63 -4.34
C LYS A 207 -34.55 19.15 -4.41
N LEU A 208 -33.43 19.87 -4.41
CA LEU A 208 -33.41 21.33 -4.51
C LEU A 208 -34.04 21.83 -5.81
N LEU A 209 -33.71 21.22 -6.95
CA LEU A 209 -34.31 21.57 -8.25
C LEU A 209 -35.82 21.32 -8.28
N GLN A 210 -36.30 20.26 -7.62
CA GLN A 210 -37.73 20.01 -7.51
C GLN A 210 -38.42 21.12 -6.69
N THR A 211 -37.86 21.48 -5.54
CA THR A 211 -38.37 22.60 -4.72
C THR A 211 -38.43 23.91 -5.51
N PHE A 212 -37.42 24.19 -6.33
CA PHE A 212 -37.44 25.37 -7.21
C PHE A 212 -38.55 25.31 -8.25
N LYS A 213 -38.76 24.16 -8.92
CA LYS A 213 -39.86 24.00 -9.87
C LYS A 213 -41.21 24.21 -9.22
N ASP A 214 -41.42 23.61 -8.05
CA ASP A 214 -42.67 23.72 -7.31
C ASP A 214 -42.93 25.18 -6.87
N SER A 215 -41.87 25.94 -6.54
CA SER A 215 -41.98 27.37 -6.19
C SER A 215 -42.27 28.32 -7.36
N LEU A 216 -42.02 27.88 -8.60
CA LEU A 216 -42.24 28.67 -9.81
C LEU A 216 -43.59 28.40 -10.48
N GLN A 217 -44.30 27.35 -10.06
CA GLN A 217 -45.67 27.10 -10.47
C GLN A 217 -46.63 27.98 -9.64
N TYR A 218 -46.87 29.20 -10.12
CA TYR A 218 -47.97 30.07 -9.72
C TYR A 218 -48.88 30.33 -10.93
#